data_AF-A0A934UGV3-F1
#
_entry.id   AF-A0A934UGV3-F1
#
_cell.length_a   1.000
_cell.length_b   1.000
_cell.length_c   1.000
_cell.angle_alpha   90.00
_cell.angle_beta   90.00
_cell.angle_gamma   90.00
#
_symmetry.space_group_name_H-M   'P 1'
#
loop_
_entity.id
_entity.type
_entity.pdbx_description
1 polymer ?
#
loop_
_entity_poly.entity_id
_entity_poly.type
_entity_poly.pdbx_seq_one_letter_code
_entity_poly.pdbx_strand_id
1 'polypeptide(L)'
;MPRIEQWELQTKIFEKKCAAIEKDAAKNCALKDADSLKSQMKTNRKAAYDKEDKMAETIPEAIKKGITGKKWKDFLGDKDFKKAMESWEAALAVQQELVQSLEKLSDTAKKHHQDLKRALADYEKDIKKSGETAKSNKAIKKVQDKAQALLKQLDDAKGAFGTLSAKEAFFGANVKKSKDAVVSKALKEGQGDQLPDILLENAKRQQTDNTSKRLVRNIDKFVNNAKMLCAKDKFSNIPDDRSTKTALQKDVQNARASLKMASEHLKKLQSLNKDLQAAKKKQMKLIAAHNDKSKMNDLIGSVADLCKSGEEAYNAAEDLVEDADTAL
;
A
#
# COMPACT_ATOMS: atom_id res chain seq x y z
N MET A 1 53.14 -59.55 -20.74
CA MET A 1 52.05 -58.54 -20.73
C MET A 1 52.47 -57.40 -21.65
N PRO A 2 51.60 -56.89 -22.54
CA PRO A 2 51.93 -55.73 -23.37
C PRO A 2 52.22 -54.53 -22.47
N ARG A 3 53.32 -53.83 -22.76
CA ARG A 3 53.78 -52.65 -22.02
C ARG A 3 52.87 -51.48 -22.45
N ILE A 4 51.93 -51.09 -21.59
CA ILE A 4 51.09 -49.91 -21.84
C ILE A 4 52.02 -48.70 -21.91
N GLU A 5 51.99 -47.98 -23.02
CA GLU A 5 52.80 -46.79 -23.21
C GLU A 5 52.28 -45.68 -22.29
N GLN A 6 53.19 -44.86 -21.75
CA GLN A 6 52.86 -43.86 -20.73
C GLN A 6 51.77 -42.88 -21.20
N TRP A 7 51.77 -42.52 -22.49
CA TRP A 7 50.76 -41.64 -23.08
C TRP A 7 49.36 -42.27 -23.06
N GLU A 8 49.23 -43.58 -23.29
CA GLU A 8 47.93 -44.28 -23.29
C GLU A 8 47.27 -44.21 -21.91
N LEU A 9 48.07 -44.37 -20.85
CA LEU A 9 47.60 -44.27 -19.48
C LEU A 9 47.14 -42.84 -19.17
N GLN A 10 47.93 -41.83 -19.56
CA GLN A 10 47.58 -40.43 -19.36
C GLN A 10 46.31 -40.03 -20.12
N THR A 11 46.16 -40.48 -21.37
CA THR A 11 44.94 -40.26 -22.16
C THR A 11 43.72 -40.88 -21.49
N LYS A 12 43.81 -42.12 -20.98
CA LYS A 12 42.71 -42.77 -20.25
C LYS A 12 42.35 -42.07 -18.94
N ILE A 13 43.34 -41.57 -18.19
CA ILE A 13 43.11 -40.81 -16.96
C ILE A 13 42.38 -39.50 -17.28
N PHE A 14 42.86 -38.76 -18.28
CA PHE A 14 42.25 -37.50 -18.68
C PHE A 14 40.83 -37.71 -19.24
N GLU A 15 40.62 -38.74 -20.06
CA GLU A 15 39.30 -39.09 -20.59
C GLU A 15 38.30 -39.41 -19.47
N LYS A 16 38.70 -40.14 -18.43
CA LYS A 16 37.87 -40.37 -17.24
C LYS A 16 37.50 -39.07 -16.54
N LYS A 17 38.45 -38.12 -16.43
CA LYS A 17 38.20 -36.81 -15.83
C LYS A 17 37.24 -35.97 -16.67
N CYS A 18 37.39 -35.98 -17.99
CA CYS A 18 36.43 -35.36 -18.91
C CYS A 18 35.03 -35.95 -18.74
N ALA A 19 34.90 -37.28 -18.70
CA ALA A 19 33.60 -37.94 -18.52
C ALA A 19 32.96 -37.64 -17.16
N ALA A 20 33.75 -37.52 -16.09
CA ALA A 20 33.25 -37.14 -14.77
C ALA A 20 32.71 -35.71 -14.76
N ILE A 21 33.46 -34.75 -15.33
CA ILE A 21 33.03 -33.35 -15.45
C ILE A 21 31.81 -33.23 -16.37
N GLU A 22 31.80 -33.92 -17.50
CA GLU A 22 30.67 -33.96 -18.44
C GLU A 22 29.40 -34.47 -17.76
N LYS A 23 29.50 -35.57 -17.00
CA LYS A 23 28.37 -36.15 -16.27
C LYS A 23 27.82 -35.20 -15.20
N ASP A 24 28.68 -34.48 -14.50
CA ASP A 24 28.26 -33.53 -13.48
C ASP A 24 27.69 -32.23 -14.08
N ALA A 25 28.34 -31.72 -15.13
CA ALA A 25 27.87 -30.57 -15.89
C ALA A 25 26.51 -30.83 -16.56
N ALA A 26 26.27 -32.03 -17.08
CA ALA A 26 24.98 -32.40 -17.65
C ALA A 26 23.84 -32.42 -16.62
N LYS A 27 24.16 -32.58 -15.32
CA LYS A 27 23.16 -32.57 -14.23
C LYS A 27 22.94 -31.19 -13.64
N ASN A 28 23.98 -30.36 -13.58
CA ASN A 28 23.99 -29.14 -12.78
C ASN A 28 24.20 -27.86 -13.61
N CYS A 29 24.57 -27.98 -14.88
CA CYS A 29 25.05 -26.88 -15.72
C CYS A 29 24.58 -26.95 -17.18
N ALA A 30 23.53 -27.70 -17.48
CA ALA A 30 23.10 -27.87 -18.86
C ALA A 30 22.60 -26.54 -19.44
N LEU A 31 23.04 -26.19 -20.66
CA LEU A 31 22.64 -24.95 -21.32
C LEU A 31 21.11 -24.84 -21.49
N LYS A 32 20.45 -25.97 -21.77
CA LYS A 32 18.99 -26.06 -21.86
C LYS A 32 18.30 -25.65 -20.56
N ASP A 33 18.92 -25.92 -19.41
CA ASP A 33 18.39 -25.52 -18.11
C ASP A 33 18.55 -24.02 -17.90
N ALA A 34 19.65 -23.42 -18.37
CA ALA A 34 19.84 -21.97 -18.34
C ALA A 34 18.81 -21.24 -19.22
N ASP A 35 18.53 -21.73 -20.43
CA ASP A 35 17.50 -21.17 -21.32
C ASP A 35 16.09 -21.36 -20.75
N SER A 36 15.81 -22.54 -20.17
CA SER A 36 14.56 -22.82 -19.45
C SER A 36 14.36 -21.86 -18.28
N LEU A 37 15.38 -21.66 -17.43
CA LEU A 37 15.33 -20.70 -16.31
C LEU A 37 15.05 -19.29 -16.80
N LYS A 38 15.74 -18.80 -17.85
CA LYS A 38 15.48 -17.48 -18.43
C LYS A 38 14.06 -17.34 -18.97
N SER A 39 13.53 -18.38 -19.61
CA SER A 39 12.15 -18.41 -20.11
C SER A 39 11.13 -18.37 -18.96
N GLN A 40 11.36 -19.14 -17.90
CA GLN A 40 10.55 -19.14 -16.69
C GLN A 40 10.60 -17.77 -15.99
N MET A 41 11.78 -17.15 -15.90
CA MET A 41 11.95 -15.78 -15.38
C MET A 41 11.13 -14.78 -16.18
N LYS A 42 11.15 -14.84 -17.52
CA LYS A 42 10.36 -13.95 -18.36
C LYS A 42 8.86 -14.11 -18.11
N THR A 43 8.38 -15.35 -18.06
CA THR A 43 6.98 -15.69 -17.81
C THR A 43 6.55 -15.22 -16.41
N ASN A 44 7.35 -15.51 -15.39
CA ASN A 44 7.06 -15.16 -14.01
C ASN A 44 7.08 -13.63 -13.78
N ARG A 45 8.01 -12.88 -14.40
CA ARG A 45 7.99 -11.41 -14.36
C ARG A 45 6.68 -10.84 -14.91
N LYS A 46 6.20 -11.35 -16.05
CA LYS A 46 4.91 -10.91 -16.60
C LYS A 46 3.78 -11.16 -15.60
N ALA A 47 3.71 -12.36 -15.04
CA ALA A 47 2.70 -12.71 -14.04
C ALA A 47 2.84 -11.88 -12.74
N ALA A 48 4.06 -11.49 -12.36
CA ALA A 48 4.31 -10.62 -11.22
C ALA A 48 3.79 -9.20 -11.47
N TYR A 49 3.99 -8.64 -12.67
CA TYR A 49 3.37 -7.36 -13.05
C TYR A 49 1.85 -7.44 -13.07
N ASP A 50 1.26 -8.48 -13.65
CA ASP A 50 -0.20 -8.65 -13.65
C ASP A 50 -0.78 -8.72 -12.21
N LYS A 51 -0.01 -9.25 -11.26
CA LYS A 51 -0.39 -9.29 -9.83
C LYS A 51 -0.15 -7.96 -9.12
N GLU A 52 0.88 -7.21 -9.51
CA GLU A 52 1.14 -5.85 -9.05
C GLU A 52 -0.02 -4.94 -9.44
N ASP A 53 -0.47 -5.01 -10.70
CA ASP A 53 -1.60 -4.24 -11.22
C ASP A 53 -2.88 -4.58 -10.47
N LYS A 54 -3.17 -5.87 -10.26
CA LYS A 54 -4.31 -6.30 -9.43
C LYS A 54 -4.23 -5.76 -7.99
N MET A 55 -3.04 -5.75 -7.39
CA MET A 55 -2.87 -5.15 -6.06
C MET A 55 -3.14 -3.64 -6.11
N ALA A 56 -2.65 -2.94 -7.14
CA ALA A 56 -2.91 -1.51 -7.32
C ALA A 56 -4.41 -1.20 -7.50
N GLU A 57 -5.14 -2.04 -8.24
CA GLU A 57 -6.59 -1.92 -8.44
C GLU A 57 -7.41 -2.06 -7.14
N THR A 58 -6.92 -2.80 -6.15
CA THR A 58 -7.61 -2.92 -4.84
C THR A 58 -7.52 -1.65 -3.99
N ILE A 59 -6.56 -0.76 -4.26
CA ILE A 59 -6.32 0.43 -3.43
C ILE A 59 -7.48 1.43 -3.50
N PRO A 60 -7.98 1.84 -4.70
CA PRO A 60 -9.17 2.68 -4.80
C PRO A 60 -10.40 2.08 -4.09
N GLU A 61 -10.60 0.76 -4.17
CA GLU A 61 -11.71 0.09 -3.48
C GLU A 61 -11.54 0.10 -1.95
N ALA A 62 -10.31 -0.09 -1.46
CA ALA A 62 -10.00 0.02 -0.04
C ALA A 62 -10.24 1.45 0.50
N ILE A 63 -9.96 2.49 -0.30
CA ILE A 63 -10.26 3.88 0.04
C ILE A 63 -11.78 4.11 0.17
N LYS A 64 -12.58 3.56 -0.76
CA LYS A 64 -14.05 3.62 -0.67
C LYS A 64 -14.58 2.96 0.61
N LYS A 65 -13.91 1.91 1.09
CA LYS A 65 -14.22 1.25 2.37
C LYS A 65 -13.78 2.05 3.60
N GLY A 66 -12.99 3.11 3.42
CA GLY A 66 -12.59 4.05 4.49
C GLY A 66 -11.13 4.05 4.89
N ILE A 67 -10.25 3.38 4.14
CA ILE A 67 -8.82 3.37 4.44
C ILE A 67 -8.19 4.65 3.89
N THR A 68 -7.69 5.51 4.79
CA THR A 68 -7.10 6.83 4.48
C THR A 68 -5.56 6.83 4.47
N GLY A 69 -4.97 5.65 4.62
CA GLY A 69 -3.54 5.46 4.71
C GLY A 69 -2.74 5.86 3.48
N LYS A 70 -1.45 6.10 3.67
CA LYS A 70 -0.51 6.48 2.60
C LYS A 70 0.55 5.42 2.33
N LYS A 71 0.65 4.41 3.19
CA LYS A 71 1.64 3.34 3.13
C LYS A 71 0.94 2.01 2.99
N TRP A 72 1.60 1.02 2.39
CA TRP A 72 0.99 -0.31 2.19
C TRP A 72 0.47 -0.95 3.47
N LYS A 73 1.10 -0.67 4.61
CA LYS A 73 0.69 -1.22 5.91
C LYS A 73 -0.71 -0.78 6.32
N ASP A 74 -1.11 0.43 5.94
CA ASP A 74 -2.39 1.00 6.32
C ASP A 74 -3.55 0.28 5.60
N PHE A 75 -3.25 -0.34 4.46
CA PHE A 75 -4.20 -1.10 3.64
C PHE A 75 -4.31 -2.58 4.06
N LEU A 76 -3.49 -3.07 4.99
CA LEU A 76 -3.52 -4.48 5.42
C LEU A 76 -4.82 -4.90 6.11
N GLY A 77 -5.61 -3.94 6.59
CA GLY A 77 -6.95 -4.19 7.11
C GLY A 77 -7.96 -4.58 6.03
N ASP A 78 -7.70 -4.27 4.76
CA ASP A 78 -8.52 -4.69 3.64
C ASP A 78 -8.14 -6.10 3.16
N LYS A 79 -9.13 -7.00 3.11
CA LYS A 79 -8.91 -8.40 2.76
C LYS A 79 -8.48 -8.58 1.31
N ASP A 80 -9.01 -7.78 0.39
CA ASP A 80 -8.74 -7.91 -1.04
C ASP A 80 -7.31 -7.45 -1.34
N PHE A 81 -6.93 -6.30 -0.79
CA PHE A 81 -5.57 -5.78 -0.85
C PHE A 81 -4.56 -6.74 -0.23
N LYS A 82 -4.83 -7.26 0.98
CA LYS A 82 -3.94 -8.23 1.64
C LYS A 82 -3.71 -9.46 0.77
N LYS A 83 -4.78 -10.04 0.21
CA LYS A 83 -4.70 -11.23 -0.65
C LYS A 83 -3.95 -10.95 -1.96
N ALA A 84 -4.19 -9.79 -2.57
CA ALA A 84 -3.50 -9.38 -3.79
C ALA A 84 -1.99 -9.16 -3.54
N MET A 85 -1.63 -8.53 -2.41
CA MET A 85 -0.25 -8.35 -1.99
C MET A 85 0.45 -9.69 -1.75
N GLU A 86 -0.16 -10.61 -0.99
CA GLU A 86 0.42 -11.94 -0.74
C GLU A 86 0.66 -12.69 -2.06
N SER A 87 -0.27 -12.58 -3.01
CA SER A 87 -0.13 -13.19 -4.34
C SER A 87 1.04 -12.59 -5.13
N TRP A 88 1.22 -11.27 -5.07
CA TRP A 88 2.34 -10.57 -5.69
C TRP A 88 3.67 -10.94 -5.04
N GLU A 89 3.76 -10.95 -3.70
CA GLU A 89 4.97 -11.36 -2.97
C GLU A 89 5.39 -12.79 -3.29
N ALA A 90 4.44 -13.72 -3.41
CA ALA A 90 4.73 -15.08 -3.84
C ALA A 90 5.35 -15.11 -5.25
N ALA A 91 4.89 -14.26 -6.18
CA ALA A 91 5.48 -14.17 -7.52
C ALA A 91 6.90 -13.59 -7.50
N LEU A 92 7.16 -12.60 -6.62
CA LEU A 92 8.49 -12.04 -6.42
C LEU A 92 9.45 -13.07 -5.82
N ALA A 93 9.00 -13.89 -4.86
CA ALA A 93 9.80 -14.96 -4.28
C ALA A 93 10.22 -15.99 -5.34
N VAL A 94 9.27 -16.45 -6.16
CA VAL A 94 9.57 -17.35 -7.30
C VAL A 94 10.59 -16.71 -8.25
N GLN A 95 10.50 -15.39 -8.50
CA GLN A 95 11.48 -14.71 -9.34
C GLN A 95 12.89 -14.78 -8.72
N GLN A 96 13.01 -14.52 -7.42
CA GLN A 96 14.30 -14.56 -6.72
C GLN A 96 14.91 -15.97 -6.72
N GLU A 97 14.09 -17.00 -6.54
CA GLU A 97 14.53 -18.40 -6.61
C GLU A 97 15.07 -18.76 -8.01
N LEU A 98 14.42 -18.27 -9.08
CA LEU A 98 14.89 -18.46 -10.45
C LEU A 98 16.21 -17.74 -10.72
N VAL A 99 16.37 -16.51 -10.22
CA VAL A 99 17.63 -15.73 -10.31
C VAL A 99 18.76 -16.47 -9.59
N GLN A 100 18.53 -16.92 -8.35
CA GLN A 100 19.50 -17.68 -7.57
C GLN A 100 19.85 -19.02 -8.23
N SER A 101 18.88 -19.67 -8.85
CA SER A 101 19.10 -20.92 -9.58
C SER A 101 20.01 -20.70 -10.79
N LEU A 102 19.81 -19.62 -11.55
CA LEU A 102 20.67 -19.28 -12.68
C LEU A 102 22.08 -18.87 -12.22
N GLU A 103 22.19 -18.10 -11.13
CA GLU A 103 23.47 -17.72 -10.52
C GLU A 103 24.26 -18.97 -10.11
N LYS A 104 23.62 -19.89 -9.38
CA LYS A 104 24.23 -21.16 -8.95
C LYS A 104 24.65 -22.03 -10.12
N LEU A 105 23.85 -22.08 -11.19
CA LEU A 105 24.19 -22.79 -12.42
C LEU A 105 25.47 -22.19 -13.03
N SER A 106 25.52 -20.87 -13.20
CA SER A 106 26.68 -20.18 -13.77
C SER A 106 27.94 -20.32 -12.91
N ASP A 107 27.82 -20.28 -11.58
CA ASP A 107 28.94 -20.49 -10.66
C ASP A 107 29.47 -21.93 -10.70
N THR A 108 28.58 -22.91 -10.81
CA THR A 108 28.98 -24.32 -10.94
C THR A 108 29.67 -24.56 -12.28
N ALA A 109 29.14 -24.00 -13.37
CA ALA A 109 29.77 -24.05 -14.68
C ALA A 109 31.15 -23.38 -14.69
N LYS A 110 31.31 -22.25 -13.97
CA LYS A 110 32.59 -21.55 -13.81
C LYS A 110 33.64 -22.43 -13.12
N LYS A 111 33.27 -23.17 -12.07
CA LYS A 111 34.17 -24.10 -11.37
C LYS A 111 34.61 -25.24 -12.31
N HIS A 112 33.66 -25.91 -12.96
CA HIS A 112 33.99 -26.99 -13.91
C HIS A 112 34.82 -26.49 -15.10
N HIS A 113 34.55 -25.30 -15.61
CA HIS A 113 35.35 -24.68 -16.66
C HIS A 113 36.81 -24.50 -16.21
N GLN A 114 37.03 -23.99 -15.00
CA GLN A 114 38.38 -23.81 -14.45
C GLN A 114 39.09 -25.15 -14.24
N ASP A 115 38.40 -26.16 -13.69
CA ASP A 115 38.95 -27.49 -13.43
C ASP A 115 39.33 -28.23 -14.71
N LEU A 116 38.46 -28.19 -15.73
CA LEU A 116 38.73 -28.79 -17.03
C LEU A 116 39.85 -28.06 -17.77
N LYS A 117 39.91 -26.73 -17.68
CA LYS A 117 40.99 -25.94 -18.30
C LYS A 117 42.35 -26.28 -17.71
N ARG A 118 42.44 -26.43 -16.39
CA ARG A 118 43.67 -26.87 -15.70
C ARG A 118 44.04 -28.30 -16.10
N ALA A 119 43.07 -29.21 -16.07
CA ALA A 119 43.28 -30.61 -16.44
C ALA A 119 43.77 -30.78 -17.88
N LEU A 120 43.21 -30.02 -18.83
CA LEU A 120 43.64 -30.03 -20.22
C LEU A 120 45.08 -29.52 -20.36
N ALA A 121 45.44 -28.44 -19.66
CA ALA A 121 46.80 -27.90 -19.70
C ALA A 121 47.84 -28.86 -19.10
N ASP A 122 47.50 -29.57 -18.02
CA ASP A 122 48.37 -30.58 -17.42
C ASP A 122 48.51 -31.80 -18.33
N TYR A 123 47.39 -32.28 -18.90
CA TYR A 123 47.39 -33.35 -19.89
C TYR A 123 48.26 -33.02 -21.12
N GLU A 124 48.16 -31.81 -21.67
CA GLU A 124 48.99 -31.37 -22.79
C GLU A 124 50.49 -31.35 -22.45
N LYS A 125 50.86 -30.99 -21.22
CA LYS A 125 52.26 -31.04 -20.77
C LYS A 125 52.76 -32.49 -20.68
N ASP A 126 51.95 -33.39 -20.13
CA ASP A 126 52.36 -34.78 -19.93
C ASP A 126 52.44 -35.56 -21.26
N ILE A 127 51.52 -35.29 -22.19
CA ILE A 127 51.61 -35.83 -23.57
C ILE A 127 52.84 -35.33 -24.32
N LYS A 128 53.20 -34.05 -24.17
CA LYS A 128 54.44 -33.52 -24.77
C LYS A 128 55.70 -34.20 -24.21
N LYS A 129 55.73 -34.48 -22.89
CA LYS A 129 56.85 -35.19 -22.25
C LYS A 129 56.99 -36.64 -22.73
N SER A 130 55.90 -37.28 -23.15
CA SER A 130 55.94 -38.63 -23.73
C SER A 130 56.35 -38.63 -25.22
N GLY A 131 56.64 -37.48 -25.82
CA GLY A 131 57.03 -37.37 -27.24
C GLY A 131 55.85 -37.46 -28.22
N GLU A 132 54.62 -37.54 -27.72
CA GLU A 132 53.41 -37.68 -28.53
C GLU A 132 52.68 -36.34 -28.72
N THR A 133 51.86 -36.25 -29.76
CA THR A 133 51.05 -35.05 -30.04
C THR A 133 49.71 -35.41 -30.68
N ALA A 134 48.77 -34.47 -30.67
CA ALA A 134 47.53 -34.62 -31.43
C ALA A 134 47.73 -34.66 -32.97
N LYS A 135 48.92 -34.28 -33.47
CA LYS A 135 49.27 -34.44 -34.88
C LYS A 135 49.70 -35.87 -35.21
N SER A 136 50.42 -36.53 -34.30
CA SER A 136 50.91 -37.90 -34.47
C SER A 136 49.88 -38.96 -34.05
N ASN A 137 48.95 -38.64 -33.15
CA ASN A 137 48.07 -39.62 -32.52
C ASN A 137 46.58 -39.20 -32.50
N LYS A 138 45.73 -39.99 -33.18
CA LYS A 138 44.28 -39.74 -33.30
C LYS A 138 43.53 -39.86 -31.98
N ALA A 139 43.97 -40.72 -31.06
CA ALA A 139 43.31 -40.91 -29.77
C ALA A 139 43.48 -39.66 -28.88
N ILE A 140 44.69 -39.09 -28.87
CA ILE A 140 45.00 -37.84 -28.18
C ILE A 140 44.16 -36.69 -28.75
N LYS A 141 44.10 -36.57 -30.08
CA LYS A 141 43.28 -35.56 -30.76
C LYS A 141 41.80 -35.65 -30.35
N LYS A 142 41.22 -36.85 -30.38
CA LYS A 142 39.81 -37.07 -30.02
C LYS A 142 39.48 -36.60 -28.59
N VAL A 143 40.35 -36.89 -27.62
CA VAL A 143 40.10 -36.48 -26.22
C VAL A 143 40.29 -34.97 -26.05
N GLN A 144 41.25 -34.35 -26.74
CA GLN A 144 41.41 -32.89 -26.75
C GLN A 144 40.21 -32.19 -27.39
N ASP A 145 39.74 -32.66 -28.54
CA ASP A 145 38.55 -32.11 -29.23
C ASP A 145 37.31 -32.20 -28.32
N LYS A 146 37.13 -33.33 -27.62
CA LYS A 146 36.05 -33.52 -26.64
C LYS A 146 36.16 -32.53 -25.48
N ALA A 147 37.35 -32.37 -24.91
CA ALA A 147 37.59 -31.43 -23.81
C ALA A 147 37.35 -29.98 -24.23
N GLN A 148 37.76 -29.59 -25.44
CA GLN A 148 37.51 -28.26 -25.99
C GLN A 148 36.01 -28.00 -26.22
N ALA A 149 35.28 -28.98 -26.74
CA ALA A 149 33.82 -28.89 -26.90
C ALA A 149 33.12 -28.69 -25.54
N LEU A 150 33.53 -29.45 -24.52
CA LEU A 150 32.99 -29.31 -23.17
C LEU A 150 33.37 -27.97 -22.52
N LEU A 151 34.60 -27.48 -22.74
CA LEU A 151 35.00 -26.13 -22.29
C LEU A 151 34.12 -25.04 -22.88
N LYS A 152 33.78 -25.13 -24.18
CA LYS A 152 32.88 -24.18 -24.83
C LYS A 152 31.48 -24.20 -24.20
N GLN A 153 30.91 -25.39 -23.98
CA GLN A 153 29.60 -25.52 -23.32
C GLN A 153 29.60 -24.91 -21.90
N LEU A 154 30.68 -25.15 -21.13
CA LEU A 154 30.85 -24.58 -19.80
C LEU A 154 31.09 -23.06 -19.83
N ASP A 155 31.71 -22.53 -20.90
CA ASP A 155 31.90 -21.09 -21.14
C ASP A 155 30.55 -20.38 -21.38
N ASP A 156 29.69 -20.98 -22.19
CA ASP A 156 28.34 -20.46 -22.43
C ASP A 156 27.50 -20.51 -21.12
N ALA A 157 27.54 -21.63 -20.39
CA ALA A 157 26.79 -21.80 -19.14
C ALA A 157 27.27 -20.88 -18.00
N LYS A 158 28.60 -20.67 -17.86
CA LYS A 158 29.13 -19.74 -16.84
C LYS A 158 28.78 -18.28 -17.14
N GLY A 159 28.61 -17.93 -18.42
CA GLY A 159 28.22 -16.59 -18.85
C GLY A 159 26.73 -16.31 -18.71
N ALA A 160 25.90 -17.35 -18.54
CA ALA A 160 24.44 -17.24 -18.64
C ALA A 160 23.83 -16.22 -17.66
N PHE A 161 24.26 -16.18 -16.40
CA PHE A 161 23.81 -15.18 -15.44
C PHE A 161 24.22 -13.75 -15.83
N GLY A 162 25.45 -13.56 -16.32
CA GLY A 162 25.96 -12.27 -16.76
C GLY A 162 25.24 -11.66 -17.98
N THR A 163 24.41 -12.44 -18.67
CA THR A 163 23.55 -11.94 -19.75
C THR A 163 22.25 -11.31 -19.27
N LEU A 164 21.91 -11.46 -17.99
CA LEU A 164 20.77 -10.77 -17.40
C LEU A 164 21.07 -9.28 -17.28
N SER A 165 20.11 -8.43 -17.66
CA SER A 165 20.21 -7.01 -17.32
C SER A 165 19.99 -6.79 -15.82
N ALA A 166 20.46 -5.66 -15.29
CA ALA A 166 20.30 -5.32 -13.86
C ALA A 166 18.83 -5.34 -13.41
N LYS A 167 17.90 -4.90 -14.27
CA LYS A 167 16.45 -4.93 -13.99
C LYS A 167 15.93 -6.35 -13.81
N GLU A 168 16.55 -7.32 -14.45
CA GLU A 168 16.13 -8.72 -14.43
C GLU A 168 16.75 -9.48 -13.27
N ALA A 169 18.03 -9.20 -12.97
CA ALA A 169 18.74 -9.79 -11.84
C ALA A 169 18.24 -9.28 -10.49
N PHE A 170 17.84 -7.99 -10.41
CA PHE A 170 17.37 -7.37 -9.16
C PHE A 170 15.85 -7.21 -9.07
N PHE A 171 15.08 -7.81 -9.99
CA PHE A 171 13.62 -7.76 -9.91
C PHE A 171 13.13 -8.37 -8.59
N GLY A 172 12.33 -7.61 -7.84
CA GLY A 172 11.82 -8.06 -6.54
C GLY A 172 12.85 -8.01 -5.40
N ALA A 173 14.10 -7.57 -5.60
CA ALA A 173 15.12 -7.54 -4.55
C ALA A 173 14.81 -6.56 -3.39
N ASN A 174 13.97 -5.55 -3.63
CA ASN A 174 13.59 -4.54 -2.62
C ASN A 174 12.07 -4.43 -2.43
N VAL A 175 11.43 -5.57 -2.14
CA VAL A 175 9.98 -5.73 -2.00
C VAL A 175 9.34 -4.59 -1.17
N LYS A 176 9.95 -4.22 -0.04
CA LYS A 176 9.40 -3.18 0.84
C LYS A 176 9.31 -1.81 0.16
N LYS A 177 10.36 -1.37 -0.53
CA LYS A 177 10.34 -0.09 -1.28
C LYS A 177 9.37 -0.16 -2.45
N SER A 178 9.28 -1.31 -3.12
CA SER A 178 8.33 -1.52 -4.21
C SER A 178 6.88 -1.42 -3.75
N LYS A 179 6.52 -2.00 -2.60
CA LYS A 179 5.16 -1.90 -2.02
C LYS A 179 4.70 -0.46 -1.82
N ASP A 180 5.51 0.37 -1.15
CA ASP A 180 5.16 1.78 -0.91
C ASP A 180 5.11 2.58 -2.21
N ALA A 181 5.94 2.26 -3.21
CA ALA A 181 5.92 2.90 -4.51
C ALA A 181 4.65 2.59 -5.30
N VAL A 182 4.21 1.32 -5.31
CA VAL A 182 2.95 0.91 -5.96
C VAL A 182 1.76 1.58 -5.29
N VAL A 183 1.73 1.61 -3.96
CA VAL A 183 0.67 2.30 -3.21
C VAL A 183 0.66 3.79 -3.52
N SER A 184 1.82 4.44 -3.50
CA SER A 184 1.94 5.87 -3.82
C SER A 184 1.50 6.19 -5.25
N LYS A 185 1.78 5.31 -6.21
CA LYS A 185 1.37 5.45 -7.61
C LYS A 185 -0.15 5.29 -7.75
N ALA A 186 -0.71 4.21 -7.19
CA ALA A 186 -2.14 3.97 -7.18
C ALA A 186 -2.93 5.09 -6.48
N LEU A 187 -2.37 5.67 -5.41
CA LEU A 187 -2.95 6.84 -4.74
C LEU A 187 -2.95 8.11 -5.61
N LYS A 188 -1.94 8.30 -6.47
CA LYS A 188 -1.88 9.42 -7.41
C LYS A 188 -2.85 9.25 -8.57
N GLU A 189 -2.95 8.02 -9.09
CA GLU A 189 -3.80 7.68 -10.24
C GLU A 189 -5.27 7.51 -9.83
N GLY A 190 -5.52 7.10 -8.58
CA GLY A 190 -6.82 6.73 -8.04
C GLY A 190 -7.48 7.77 -7.14
N GLN A 191 -7.22 9.07 -7.31
CA GLN A 191 -8.00 10.12 -6.64
C GLN A 191 -9.44 10.16 -7.19
N GLY A 192 -10.24 9.15 -6.85
CA GLY A 192 -11.68 9.20 -6.97
C GLY A 192 -12.30 10.09 -5.88
N ASP A 193 -13.62 10.24 -5.93
CA ASP A 193 -14.39 10.99 -4.93
C ASP A 193 -14.06 10.49 -3.50
N GLN A 194 -13.47 11.36 -2.68
CA GLN A 194 -13.17 11.08 -1.27
C GLN A 194 -14.29 11.61 -0.37
N LEU A 195 -14.52 10.93 0.75
CA LEU A 195 -15.41 11.44 1.79
C LEU A 195 -14.87 12.78 2.36
N PRO A 196 -15.70 13.79 2.66
CA PRO A 196 -15.22 15.02 3.25
C PRO A 196 -14.68 14.73 4.65
N ASP A 197 -13.71 15.54 5.04
CA ASP A 197 -13.02 15.43 6.32
C ASP A 197 -13.94 15.38 7.54
N ILE A 198 -15.11 16.04 7.48
CA ILE A 198 -16.11 16.06 8.56
C ILE A 198 -16.72 14.67 8.85
N LEU A 199 -16.66 13.76 7.87
CA LEU A 199 -17.14 12.37 7.97
C LEU A 199 -15.99 11.36 8.14
N LEU A 200 -14.76 11.75 7.82
CA LEU A 200 -13.57 10.91 7.89
C LEU A 200 -13.02 10.80 9.33
N GLU A 201 -12.46 9.63 9.67
CA GLU A 201 -11.73 9.30 10.92
C GLU A 201 -12.47 9.52 12.27
N ASN A 202 -12.10 8.75 13.29
CA ASN A 202 -12.70 8.90 14.62
C ASN A 202 -12.44 10.27 15.25
N ALA A 203 -11.25 10.85 15.08
CA ALA A 203 -10.90 12.12 15.71
C ALA A 203 -11.68 13.30 15.13
N LYS A 204 -11.80 13.41 13.79
CA LYS A 204 -12.55 14.51 13.16
C LYS A 204 -14.06 14.35 13.35
N ARG A 205 -14.62 13.13 13.27
CA ARG A 205 -16.02 12.87 13.65
C ARG A 205 -16.31 13.27 15.09
N GLN A 206 -15.42 12.90 16.02
CA GLN A 206 -15.57 13.26 17.43
C GLN A 206 -15.44 14.77 17.66
N GLN A 207 -14.57 15.45 16.93
CA GLN A 207 -14.48 16.91 16.96
C GLN A 207 -15.77 17.57 16.46
N THR A 208 -16.36 17.07 15.38
CA THR A 208 -17.65 17.54 14.85
C THR A 208 -18.77 17.33 15.87
N ASP A 209 -18.88 16.13 16.45
CA ASP A 209 -19.83 15.80 17.51
C ASP A 209 -19.69 16.74 18.72
N ASN A 210 -18.48 16.87 19.26
CA ASN A 210 -18.19 17.76 20.38
C ASN A 210 -18.51 19.23 20.07
N THR A 211 -18.22 19.68 18.85
CA THR A 211 -18.52 21.04 18.40
C THR A 211 -20.03 21.28 18.37
N SER A 212 -20.80 20.33 17.83
CA SER A 212 -22.26 20.44 17.76
C SER A 212 -22.90 20.49 19.16
N LYS A 213 -22.47 19.60 20.08
CA LYS A 213 -22.92 19.58 21.47
C LYS A 213 -22.58 20.86 22.22
N ARG A 214 -21.38 21.43 21.98
CA ARG A 214 -20.99 22.72 22.57
C ARG A 214 -21.84 23.87 22.07
N LEU A 215 -22.18 23.88 20.77
CA LEU A 215 -23.04 24.92 20.19
C LEU A 215 -24.44 24.88 20.81
N VAL A 216 -25.06 23.70 20.92
CA VAL A 216 -26.37 23.55 21.60
C VAL A 216 -26.33 24.01 23.05
N ARG A 217 -25.33 23.59 23.84
CA ARG A 217 -25.21 24.03 25.25
C ARG A 217 -25.12 25.56 25.38
N ASN A 218 -24.45 26.22 24.43
CA ASN A 218 -24.37 27.67 24.42
C ASN A 218 -25.70 28.31 24.02
N ILE A 219 -26.41 27.75 23.02
CA ILE A 219 -27.77 28.17 22.66
C ILE A 219 -28.66 28.08 23.91
N ASP A 220 -28.72 26.92 24.55
CA ASP A 220 -29.54 26.70 25.76
C ASP A 220 -29.20 27.66 26.88
N LYS A 221 -27.90 27.92 27.12
CA LYS A 221 -27.44 28.87 28.14
C LYS A 221 -28.02 30.28 27.89
N PHE A 222 -27.92 30.79 26.67
CA PHE A 222 -28.36 32.13 26.34
C PHE A 222 -29.88 32.24 26.22
N VAL A 223 -30.53 31.21 25.66
CA VAL A 223 -31.99 31.07 25.61
C VAL A 223 -32.58 31.05 27.02
N ASN A 224 -32.04 30.24 27.93
CA ASN A 224 -32.51 30.19 29.32
C ASN A 224 -32.28 31.51 30.06
N ASN A 225 -31.18 32.21 29.78
CA ASN A 225 -30.95 33.55 30.33
C ASN A 225 -32.01 34.54 29.85
N ALA A 226 -32.35 34.54 28.55
CA ALA A 226 -33.41 35.38 28.00
C ALA A 226 -34.77 35.04 28.64
N LYS A 227 -35.10 33.75 28.77
CA LYS A 227 -36.34 33.29 29.43
C LYS A 227 -36.46 33.72 30.88
N MET A 228 -35.36 33.70 31.65
CA MET A 228 -35.37 34.15 33.05
C MET A 228 -35.54 35.66 33.20
N LEU A 229 -34.99 36.44 32.27
CA LEU A 229 -35.13 37.89 32.24
C LEU A 229 -36.56 38.30 31.86
N CYS A 230 -37.16 37.62 30.88
CA CYS A 230 -38.50 37.87 30.35
C CYS A 230 -39.56 36.87 30.85
N ALA A 231 -39.42 36.38 32.10
CA ALA A 231 -40.38 35.46 32.68
C ALA A 231 -41.77 36.12 32.80
N LYS A 232 -42.83 35.41 32.41
CA LYS A 232 -44.19 35.99 32.27
C LYS A 232 -44.71 36.65 33.55
N ASP A 233 -44.38 36.12 34.71
CA ASP A 233 -44.74 36.65 36.03
C ASP A 233 -44.22 38.08 36.26
N LYS A 234 -43.05 38.43 35.73
CA LYS A 234 -42.47 39.77 35.82
C LYS A 234 -43.19 40.82 34.98
N PHE A 235 -43.82 40.41 33.89
CA PHE A 235 -44.43 41.30 32.90
C PHE A 235 -45.97 41.28 32.92
N SER A 236 -46.59 40.43 33.75
CA SER A 236 -48.06 40.31 33.84
C SER A 236 -48.72 41.47 34.59
N ASN A 237 -48.00 42.15 35.49
CA ASN A 237 -48.50 43.29 36.28
C ASN A 237 -47.38 44.31 36.47
N ILE A 238 -47.16 45.17 35.48
CA ILE A 238 -46.09 46.18 35.49
C ILE A 238 -46.50 47.35 36.40
N PRO A 239 -45.77 47.62 37.50
CA PRO A 239 -46.08 48.76 38.37
C PRO A 239 -45.87 50.10 37.66
N ASP A 240 -46.63 51.13 38.01
CA ASP A 240 -46.46 52.49 37.47
C ASP A 240 -45.22 53.23 37.96
N ASP A 241 -44.48 52.64 38.89
CA ASP A 241 -43.21 53.17 39.37
C ASP A 241 -42.16 53.23 38.24
N ARG A 242 -41.59 54.43 38.04
CA ARG A 242 -40.61 54.72 36.99
C ARG A 242 -39.33 53.90 37.14
N SER A 243 -38.91 53.60 38.38
CA SER A 243 -37.68 52.84 38.63
C SER A 243 -37.84 51.37 38.21
N THR A 244 -39.02 50.80 38.45
CA THR A 244 -39.39 49.43 38.09
C THR A 244 -39.54 49.26 36.57
N LYS A 245 -40.23 50.18 35.89
CA LYS A 245 -40.31 50.17 34.41
C LYS A 245 -38.92 50.26 33.76
N THR A 246 -38.04 51.10 34.29
CA THR A 246 -36.65 51.22 33.78
C THR A 246 -35.86 49.92 33.98
N ALA A 247 -36.05 49.22 35.10
CA ALA A 247 -35.40 47.93 35.36
C ALA A 247 -35.89 46.84 34.39
N LEU A 248 -37.21 46.75 34.15
CA LEU A 248 -37.79 45.79 33.21
C LEU A 248 -37.36 46.05 31.76
N GLN A 249 -37.29 47.33 31.33
CA GLN A 249 -36.71 47.69 30.02
C GLN A 249 -35.27 47.22 29.88
N LYS A 250 -34.47 47.31 30.95
CA LYS A 250 -33.09 46.82 30.96
C LYS A 250 -33.02 45.30 30.88
N ASP A 251 -33.95 44.59 31.53
CA ASP A 251 -34.07 43.13 31.43
C ASP A 251 -34.39 42.69 30.00
N VAL A 252 -35.33 43.35 29.31
CA VAL A 252 -35.65 43.09 27.90
C VAL A 252 -34.43 43.36 27.00
N GLN A 253 -33.70 44.45 27.22
CA GLN A 253 -32.46 44.74 26.48
C GLN A 253 -31.40 43.65 26.68
N ASN A 254 -31.21 43.18 27.92
CA ASN A 254 -30.28 42.11 28.25
C ASN A 254 -30.72 40.75 27.65
N ALA A 255 -32.04 40.50 27.60
CA ALA A 255 -32.61 39.31 26.98
C ALA A 255 -32.37 39.32 25.46
N ARG A 256 -32.59 40.46 24.79
CA ARG A 256 -32.25 40.67 23.37
C ARG A 256 -30.76 40.44 23.09
N ALA A 257 -29.88 40.95 23.95
CA ALA A 257 -28.44 40.70 23.83
C ALA A 257 -28.11 39.20 23.97
N SER A 258 -28.80 38.49 24.86
CA SER A 258 -28.65 37.03 25.02
C SER A 258 -29.15 36.28 23.79
N LEU A 259 -30.32 36.64 23.24
CA LEU A 259 -30.84 36.06 22.00
C LEU A 259 -29.90 36.29 20.82
N LYS A 260 -29.27 37.47 20.71
CA LYS A 260 -28.25 37.71 19.68
C LYS A 260 -27.10 36.70 19.76
N MET A 261 -26.60 36.40 20.96
CA MET A 261 -25.56 35.39 21.17
C MET A 261 -26.06 33.97 20.84
N ALA A 262 -27.29 33.64 21.22
CA ALA A 262 -27.92 32.37 20.86
C ALA A 262 -28.04 32.20 19.34
N SER A 263 -28.49 33.23 18.63
CA SER A 263 -28.63 33.28 17.17
C SER A 263 -27.29 33.04 16.46
N GLU A 264 -26.19 33.62 16.96
CA GLU A 264 -24.85 33.38 16.40
C GLU A 264 -24.40 31.92 16.53
N HIS A 265 -24.70 31.28 17.66
CA HIS A 265 -24.42 29.85 17.84
C HIS A 265 -25.34 28.96 17.01
N LEU A 266 -26.62 29.34 16.89
CA LEU A 266 -27.61 28.64 16.06
C LEU A 266 -27.21 28.65 14.58
N LYS A 267 -26.80 29.81 14.04
CA LYS A 267 -26.30 29.93 12.66
C LYS A 267 -25.11 29.01 12.39
N LYS A 268 -24.18 28.87 13.34
CA LYS A 268 -23.03 27.96 13.23
C LYS A 268 -23.48 26.50 13.21
N LEU A 269 -24.45 26.13 14.05
CA LEU A 269 -25.01 24.78 14.09
C LEU A 269 -25.77 24.44 12.81
N GLN A 270 -26.57 25.38 12.29
CA GLN A 270 -27.28 25.27 11.01
C GLN A 270 -26.31 25.09 9.84
N SER A 271 -25.22 25.85 9.80
CA SER A 271 -24.17 25.68 8.79
C SER A 271 -23.56 24.28 8.85
N LEU A 272 -23.22 23.80 10.05
CA LEU A 272 -22.66 22.45 10.23
C LEU A 272 -23.63 21.35 9.78
N ASN A 273 -24.91 21.47 10.15
CA ASN A 273 -25.96 20.55 9.69
C ASN A 273 -26.08 20.58 8.17
N LYS A 274 -26.12 21.77 7.56
CA LYS A 274 -26.20 21.92 6.09
C LYS A 274 -25.03 21.24 5.38
N ASP A 275 -23.81 21.39 5.89
CA ASP A 275 -22.62 20.76 5.32
C ASP A 275 -22.69 19.22 5.43
N LEU A 276 -23.16 18.69 6.56
CA LEU A 276 -23.36 17.26 6.78
C LEU A 276 -24.46 16.68 5.88
N GLN A 277 -25.59 17.38 5.71
CA GLN A 277 -26.67 16.93 4.81
C GLN A 277 -26.23 16.99 3.34
N ALA A 278 -25.49 18.03 2.95
CA ALA A 278 -24.91 18.14 1.61
C ALA A 278 -23.92 16.98 1.34
N ALA A 279 -23.07 16.64 2.30
CA ALA A 279 -22.18 15.50 2.22
C ALA A 279 -22.95 14.18 2.09
N LYS A 280 -23.98 13.96 2.92
CA LYS A 280 -24.86 12.79 2.86
C LYS A 280 -25.47 12.60 1.47
N LYS A 281 -25.99 13.69 0.88
CA LYS A 281 -26.64 13.66 -0.43
C LYS A 281 -25.65 13.42 -1.56
N LYS A 282 -24.53 14.15 -1.58
CA LYS A 282 -23.54 14.07 -2.66
C LYS A 282 -22.77 12.75 -2.67
N GLN A 283 -22.56 12.14 -1.51
CA GLN A 283 -21.65 11.02 -1.36
C GLN A 283 -22.30 9.78 -0.75
N MET A 284 -23.61 9.64 -0.94
CA MET A 284 -24.41 8.53 -0.44
C MET A 284 -23.79 7.15 -0.75
N LYS A 285 -23.27 6.96 -1.97
CA LYS A 285 -22.64 5.70 -2.39
C LYS A 285 -21.36 5.40 -1.59
N LEU A 286 -20.52 6.41 -1.34
CA LEU A 286 -19.29 6.28 -0.56
C LEU A 286 -19.60 6.00 0.91
N ILE A 287 -20.57 6.72 1.49
CA ILE A 287 -21.03 6.47 2.86
C ILE A 287 -21.56 5.05 2.99
N ALA A 288 -22.34 4.56 2.03
CA ALA A 288 -22.90 3.21 2.06
C ALA A 288 -21.83 2.10 1.98
N ALA A 289 -20.74 2.36 1.25
CA ALA A 289 -19.61 1.45 1.09
C ALA A 289 -18.61 1.49 2.26
N HIS A 290 -18.63 2.55 3.08
CA HIS A 290 -17.67 2.76 4.16
C HIS A 290 -17.91 1.84 5.37
N ASN A 291 -16.84 1.36 6.00
CA ASN A 291 -16.92 0.46 7.16
C ASN A 291 -17.66 1.08 8.37
N ASP A 292 -17.42 2.36 8.65
CA ASP A 292 -18.11 3.13 9.71
C ASP A 292 -19.43 3.81 9.28
N LYS A 293 -20.13 3.32 8.26
CA LYS A 293 -21.37 3.96 7.75
C LYS A 293 -22.42 4.27 8.82
N SER A 294 -22.56 3.40 9.83
CA SER A 294 -23.50 3.62 10.94
C SER A 294 -23.13 4.89 11.70
N LYS A 295 -21.87 4.99 12.15
CA LYS A 295 -21.37 6.13 12.91
C LYS A 295 -21.49 7.45 12.15
N MET A 296 -21.28 7.43 10.83
CA MET A 296 -21.49 8.61 9.99
C MET A 296 -22.96 9.02 9.97
N ASN A 297 -23.87 8.08 9.76
CA ASN A 297 -25.31 8.35 9.77
C ASN A 297 -25.80 8.80 11.15
N ASP A 298 -25.26 8.22 12.23
CA ASP A 298 -25.58 8.60 13.61
C ASP A 298 -25.14 10.04 13.91
N LEU A 299 -23.95 10.45 13.48
CA LEU A 299 -23.49 11.83 13.59
C LEU A 299 -24.38 12.79 12.80
N ILE A 300 -24.70 12.46 11.54
CA ILE A 300 -25.55 13.29 10.69
C ILE A 300 -26.95 13.44 11.30
N GLY A 301 -27.52 12.35 11.84
CA GLY A 301 -28.80 12.35 12.55
C GLY A 301 -28.75 13.20 13.81
N SER A 302 -27.76 12.95 14.68
CA SER A 302 -27.61 13.67 15.94
C SER A 302 -27.45 15.18 15.74
N VAL A 303 -26.67 15.62 14.74
CA VAL A 303 -26.51 17.06 14.47
C VAL A 303 -27.81 17.67 13.92
N ALA A 304 -28.57 16.93 13.10
CA ALA A 304 -29.87 17.39 12.63
C ALA A 304 -30.87 17.57 13.79
N ASP A 305 -30.91 16.60 14.72
CA ASP A 305 -31.77 16.66 15.90
C ASP A 305 -31.38 17.83 16.83
N LEU A 306 -30.07 18.01 17.08
CA LEU A 306 -29.55 19.14 17.85
C LEU A 306 -29.89 20.48 17.19
N CYS A 307 -29.81 20.57 15.86
CA CYS A 307 -30.17 21.77 15.11
C CYS A 307 -31.66 22.11 15.30
N LYS A 308 -32.54 21.12 15.13
CA LYS A 308 -33.98 21.28 15.31
C LYS A 308 -34.33 21.71 16.74
N SER A 309 -33.76 21.02 17.73
CA SER A 309 -33.98 21.37 19.14
C SER A 309 -33.49 22.78 19.48
N GLY A 310 -32.36 23.21 18.91
CA GLY A 310 -31.82 24.56 19.11
C GLY A 310 -32.70 25.65 18.48
N GLU A 311 -33.27 25.38 17.30
CA GLU A 311 -34.24 26.28 16.63
C GLU A 311 -35.52 26.44 17.47
N GLU A 312 -36.10 25.32 17.91
CA GLU A 312 -37.31 25.32 18.75
C GLU A 312 -37.07 26.08 20.07
N ALA A 313 -35.93 25.86 20.71
CA ALA A 313 -35.57 26.54 21.95
C ALA A 313 -35.36 28.05 21.76
N TYR A 314 -34.70 28.45 20.67
CA TYR A 314 -34.49 29.85 20.31
C TYR A 314 -35.82 30.56 20.03
N ASN A 315 -36.65 30.02 19.14
CA ASN A 315 -37.92 30.63 18.76
C ASN A 315 -38.83 30.82 19.99
N ALA A 316 -38.92 29.81 20.87
CA ALA A 316 -39.70 29.92 22.09
C ALA A 316 -39.19 30.99 23.08
N ALA A 317 -37.90 31.34 23.06
CA ALA A 317 -37.39 32.47 23.85
C ALA A 317 -37.55 33.80 23.14
N GLU A 318 -37.46 33.82 21.80
CA GLU A 318 -37.74 35.01 21.00
C GLU A 318 -39.17 35.49 21.21
N ASP A 319 -40.16 34.59 21.12
CA ASP A 319 -41.57 34.88 21.39
C ASP A 319 -41.77 35.50 22.79
N LEU A 320 -41.10 34.96 23.82
CA LEU A 320 -41.20 35.48 25.19
C LEU A 320 -40.58 36.88 25.35
N VAL A 321 -39.49 37.17 24.64
CA VAL A 321 -38.86 38.49 24.68
C VAL A 321 -39.71 39.52 23.92
N GLU A 322 -40.34 39.12 22.82
CA GLU A 322 -41.28 39.96 22.07
C GLU A 322 -42.55 40.26 22.87
N ASP A 323 -43.12 39.26 23.55
CA ASP A 323 -44.25 39.44 24.47
C ASP A 323 -43.89 40.44 25.59
N ALA A 324 -42.70 40.29 26.20
CA ALA A 324 -42.24 41.16 27.28
C ALA A 324 -41.96 42.59 26.83
N ASP A 325 -41.42 42.78 25.61
CA ASP A 325 -41.21 44.12 25.03
C ASP A 325 -42.54 44.80 24.70
N THR A 326 -43.54 44.03 24.23
CA THR A 326 -44.89 44.55 23.92
C THR A 326 -45.67 44.95 25.17
N ALA A 327 -45.40 44.31 26.31
CA ALA A 327 -46.06 44.62 27.57
C ALA A 327 -45.58 45.94 28.22
N LEU A 328 -44.39 46.43 27.87
CA LEU A 328 -43.77 47.65 28.44
C LEU A 328 -44.26 48.95 27.79
#